data_AF-A0A0Q1CD49-F1
#
_entry.id   AF-A0A0Q1CD49-F1
#
_cell.length_a   1.000
_cell.length_b   1.000
_cell.length_c   1.000
_cell.angle_alpha   90.00
_cell.angle_beta   90.00
_cell.angle_gamma   90.00
#
_symmetry.space_group_name_H-M   'P 1'
#
loop_
_entity.id
_entity.type
_entity.pdbx_description
1 polymer ?
#
loop_
_entity_poly.entity_id
_entity_poly.type
_entity_poly.pdbx_seq_one_letter_code
_entity_poly.pdbx_strand_id
1 'polypeptide(L)'
;MPFKTSLVITGQSILLLSLLATGCSTQKNSSSVPDLPGVQGTLTLAQQAISAYEQGDKEQWQSLLCLKSVDYPLTGWSRIRSLVGDISEVKLVKVSEASNAGNGSDADRFTQIVYEVQSQNYPLKTLLLKFFPVESDQCVGLVY
;
A
#
# COMPACT_ATOMS: atom_id res chain seq x y z
N MET A 1 -6.30 50.29 62.42
CA MET A 1 -7.73 49.92 62.22
C MET A 1 -7.79 48.71 61.31
N PRO A 2 -8.75 47.80 61.49
CA PRO A 2 -8.51 46.36 61.55
C PRO A 2 -9.17 45.55 60.40
N PHE A 3 -9.01 44.22 60.50
CA PHE A 3 -9.86 43.13 59.98
C PHE A 3 -9.52 42.39 58.66
N LYS A 4 -9.20 41.10 58.86
CA LYS A 4 -9.42 39.92 58.01
C LYS A 4 -10.84 39.86 57.41
N THR A 5 -10.96 39.25 56.22
CA THR A 5 -11.76 38.01 56.02
C THR A 5 -11.56 37.36 54.64
N SER A 6 -11.47 36.03 54.64
CA SER A 6 -11.57 35.14 53.48
C SER A 6 -12.99 35.16 52.88
N LEU A 7 -13.11 34.83 51.59
CA LEU A 7 -14.35 34.28 51.04
C LEU A 7 -14.05 33.10 50.10
N VAL A 8 -14.52 31.93 50.52
CA VAL A 8 -14.68 30.71 49.74
C VAL A 8 -15.95 30.86 48.91
N ILE A 9 -15.92 30.58 47.61
CA ILE A 9 -17.11 30.35 46.80
C ILE A 9 -17.06 28.93 46.23
N THR A 10 -18.01 28.15 46.73
CA THR A 10 -18.45 26.82 46.34
C THR A 10 -19.05 26.76 44.94
N GLY A 11 -18.74 25.67 44.23
CA GLY A 11 -19.71 24.85 43.49
C GLY A 11 -20.19 25.33 42.13
N GLN A 12 -19.97 24.51 41.09
CA GLN A 12 -21.06 23.88 40.32
C GLN A 12 -20.48 22.90 39.29
N SER A 13 -20.86 21.63 39.43
CA SER A 13 -20.69 20.58 38.43
C SER A 13 -21.61 20.86 37.24
N ILE A 14 -21.07 20.89 36.03
CA ILE A 14 -21.86 20.74 34.79
C ILE A 14 -21.26 19.58 34.00
N LEU A 15 -22.05 18.51 33.96
CA LEU A 15 -21.90 17.32 33.12
C LEU A 15 -21.90 17.73 31.63
N LEU A 16 -20.82 17.43 30.92
CA LEU A 16 -20.79 17.47 29.46
C LEU A 16 -21.05 16.06 28.93
N LEU A 17 -22.31 15.79 28.56
CA LEU A 17 -22.70 14.67 27.71
C LEU A 17 -22.01 14.82 26.36
N SER A 18 -21.16 13.85 26.00
CA SER A 18 -20.64 13.73 24.63
C SER A 18 -21.24 12.47 24.01
N LEU A 19 -22.06 12.69 22.99
CA LEU A 19 -22.73 11.67 22.17
C LEU A 19 -21.72 10.66 21.63
N LEU A 20 -21.89 9.36 21.92
CA LEU A 20 -21.24 8.31 21.15
C LEU A 20 -21.97 8.19 19.82
N ALA A 21 -21.34 8.69 18.76
CA ALA A 21 -21.71 8.35 17.39
C ALA A 21 -21.46 6.84 17.18
N THR A 22 -22.53 6.09 16.97
CA THR A 22 -22.50 4.72 16.46
C THR A 22 -21.99 4.74 15.03
N GLY A 23 -20.67 4.66 14.88
CA GLY A 23 -20.02 4.36 13.60
C GLY A 23 -20.28 2.90 13.24
N CYS A 24 -21.11 2.68 12.23
CA CYS A 24 -21.28 1.39 11.59
C CYS A 24 -19.97 1.05 10.85
N SER A 25 -19.06 0.35 11.52
CA SER A 25 -17.85 -0.17 10.87
C SER A 25 -18.27 -1.36 10.01
N THR A 26 -18.32 -1.15 8.70
CA THR A 26 -18.44 -2.22 7.73
C THR A 26 -17.18 -3.07 7.85
N GLN A 27 -17.33 -4.26 8.42
CA GLN A 27 -16.30 -5.28 8.56
C GLN A 27 -15.83 -5.69 7.16
N LYS A 28 -14.87 -4.94 6.60
CA LYS A 28 -14.08 -5.39 5.47
C LYS A 28 -13.27 -6.57 6.00
N ASN A 29 -13.52 -7.75 5.46
CA ASN A 29 -12.76 -8.96 5.73
C ASN A 29 -11.26 -8.63 5.62
N SER A 30 -10.62 -8.46 6.77
CA SER A 30 -9.17 -8.48 6.87
C SER A 30 -8.77 -9.93 6.60
N SER A 31 -8.53 -10.25 5.33
CA SER A 31 -7.68 -11.38 4.99
C SER A 31 -6.35 -11.12 5.71
N SER A 32 -6.14 -11.81 6.82
CA SER A 32 -4.90 -11.74 7.59
C SER A 32 -3.78 -12.18 6.67
N VAL A 33 -2.98 -11.22 6.21
CA VAL A 33 -1.74 -11.49 5.50
C VAL A 33 -0.83 -12.21 6.50
N PRO A 34 -0.27 -13.39 6.17
CA PRO A 34 0.72 -14.05 7.00
C PRO A 34 1.90 -13.11 7.27
N ASP A 35 2.30 -12.98 8.52
CA ASP A 35 3.44 -12.14 8.93
C ASP A 35 4.74 -12.81 8.47
N LEU A 36 5.26 -12.33 7.35
CA LEU A 36 6.44 -12.87 6.65
C LEU A 36 7.37 -11.70 6.32
N PRO A 37 8.55 -11.57 6.97
CA PRO A 37 9.30 -10.33 7.01
C PRO A 37 9.77 -9.83 5.63
N GLY A 38 10.12 -10.74 4.70
CA GLY A 38 10.50 -10.36 3.32
C GLY A 38 9.31 -10.06 2.40
N VAL A 39 8.18 -10.74 2.62
CA VAL A 39 6.93 -10.53 1.86
C VAL A 39 6.30 -9.20 2.25
N GLN A 40 6.32 -8.86 3.53
CA GLN A 40 5.68 -7.65 4.05
C GLN A 40 6.34 -6.38 3.50
N GLY A 41 7.67 -6.36 3.37
CA GLY A 41 8.40 -5.27 2.73
C GLY A 41 8.01 -5.11 1.26
N THR A 42 8.03 -6.22 0.50
CA THR A 42 7.63 -6.23 -0.92
C THR A 42 6.17 -5.77 -1.11
N LEU A 43 5.26 -6.24 -0.25
CA LEU A 43 3.85 -5.87 -0.27
C LEU A 43 3.66 -4.38 0.00
N THR A 44 4.38 -3.83 0.98
CA THR A 44 4.31 -2.41 1.33
C THR A 44 4.79 -1.54 0.18
N LEU A 45 5.93 -1.88 -0.42
CA LEU A 45 6.47 -1.15 -1.56
C LEU A 45 5.56 -1.25 -2.80
N ALA A 46 4.99 -2.44 -3.05
CA ALA A 46 4.02 -2.64 -4.13
C ALA A 46 2.76 -1.77 -3.95
N GLN A 47 2.22 -1.70 -2.73
CA GLN A 47 1.06 -0.85 -2.42
C GLN A 47 1.38 0.63 -2.65
N GLN A 48 2.52 1.09 -2.15
CA GLN A 48 2.96 2.47 -2.36
C GLN A 48 3.16 2.78 -3.85
N ALA A 49 3.72 1.85 -4.61
CA ALA A 49 3.92 2.03 -6.05
C ALA A 49 2.57 2.14 -6.77
N ILE A 50 1.59 1.30 -6.45
CA ILE A 50 0.24 1.40 -7.05
C ILE A 50 -0.40 2.75 -6.70
N SER A 51 -0.36 3.16 -5.43
CA SER A 51 -0.94 4.43 -5.02
C SER A 51 -0.28 5.64 -5.70
N ALA A 52 1.05 5.62 -5.85
CA ALA A 52 1.77 6.65 -6.59
C ALA A 52 1.34 6.69 -8.07
N TYR A 53 1.13 5.52 -8.69
CA TYR A 53 0.64 5.43 -10.06
C TYR A 53 -0.77 6.01 -10.21
N GLU A 54 -1.70 5.64 -9.31
CA GLU A 54 -3.08 6.14 -9.29
C GLU A 54 -3.15 7.66 -9.12
N GLN A 55 -2.23 8.23 -8.33
CA GLN A 55 -2.15 9.67 -8.08
C GLN A 55 -1.42 10.45 -9.18
N GLY A 56 -0.79 9.76 -10.13
CA GLY A 56 0.06 10.39 -11.14
C GLY A 56 1.39 10.90 -10.57
N ASP A 57 1.78 10.46 -9.37
CA ASP A 57 3.05 10.84 -8.72
C ASP A 57 4.21 10.06 -9.34
N LYS A 58 4.71 10.61 -10.44
CA LYS A 58 5.83 10.03 -11.22
C LYS A 58 7.08 9.82 -10.36
N GLU A 59 7.46 10.82 -9.56
CA GLU A 59 8.73 10.78 -8.82
C GLU A 59 8.69 9.69 -7.75
N GLN A 60 7.60 9.64 -6.98
CA GLN A 60 7.40 8.60 -5.98
C GLN A 60 7.33 7.22 -6.63
N TRP A 61 6.55 7.06 -7.69
CA TRP A 61 6.44 5.78 -8.42
C TRP A 61 7.80 5.30 -8.92
N GLN A 62 8.62 6.20 -9.48
CA GLN A 62 9.95 5.85 -9.97
C GLN A 62 10.93 5.52 -8.85
N SER A 63 10.85 6.16 -7.68
CA SER A 63 11.71 5.83 -6.53
C SER A 63 11.43 4.46 -5.93
N LEU A 64 10.18 3.98 -6.04
CA LEU A 64 9.73 2.72 -5.46
C LEU A 64 10.05 1.53 -6.36
N LEU A 65 10.32 1.77 -7.65
CA LEU A 65 10.64 0.73 -8.60
C LEU A 65 12.14 0.70 -8.90
N CYS A 66 12.70 -0.50 -8.95
CA CYS A 66 14.11 -0.69 -9.31
C CYS A 66 14.33 -0.60 -10.83
N LEU A 67 13.85 0.49 -11.43
CA LEU A 67 14.00 0.75 -12.84
C LEU A 67 15.38 1.34 -13.08
N LYS A 68 16.19 0.64 -13.86
CA LYS A 68 17.41 1.23 -14.43
C LYS A 68 16.98 2.29 -15.44
N SER A 69 16.82 3.53 -14.99
CA SER A 69 16.47 4.74 -15.76
C SER A 69 14.98 4.97 -16.05
N VAL A 70 14.58 6.23 -15.88
CA VAL A 70 13.30 6.84 -16.28
C VAL A 70 13.05 6.82 -17.79
N ASP A 71 14.09 6.56 -18.60
CA ASP A 71 14.07 6.48 -20.06
C ASP A 71 14.18 5.05 -20.59
N TYR A 72 14.09 4.02 -19.74
CA TYR A 72 14.18 2.66 -20.24
C TYR A 72 12.99 2.38 -21.18
N PRO A 73 13.24 1.99 -22.45
CA PRO A 73 12.25 2.04 -23.52
C PRO A 73 11.09 1.08 -23.36
N LEU A 74 11.05 0.28 -22.28
CA LEU A 74 9.98 -0.64 -21.94
C LEU A 74 9.33 -0.36 -20.57
N THR A 75 9.94 0.44 -19.69
CA THR A 75 9.47 0.62 -18.30
C THR A 75 9.41 2.09 -17.84
N GLY A 76 9.76 3.05 -18.70
CA GLY A 76 9.65 4.48 -18.38
C GLY A 76 8.20 4.94 -18.19
N TRP A 77 7.98 5.88 -17.26
CA TRP A 77 6.66 6.38 -16.84
C TRP A 77 5.74 6.72 -18.02
N SER A 78 6.21 7.56 -18.95
CA SER A 78 5.39 8.02 -20.09
C SER A 78 4.93 6.86 -20.97
N ARG A 79 5.77 5.84 -21.13
CA ARG A 79 5.44 4.66 -21.93
C ARG A 79 4.45 3.76 -21.21
N ILE A 80 4.64 3.51 -19.91
CA ILE A 80 3.65 2.74 -19.13
C ILE A 80 2.31 3.46 -19.13
N ARG A 81 2.27 4.77 -18.89
CA ARG A 81 1.04 5.56 -18.95
C ARG A 81 0.39 5.52 -20.33
N SER A 82 1.17 5.49 -21.41
CA SER A 82 0.63 5.31 -22.76
C SER A 82 0.02 3.91 -22.98
N LEU A 83 0.63 2.86 -22.43
CA LEU A 83 0.22 1.47 -22.64
C LEU A 83 -0.92 1.03 -21.71
N VAL A 84 -0.85 1.47 -20.45
CA VAL A 84 -1.75 1.05 -19.36
C VAL A 84 -2.80 2.13 -19.08
N GLY A 85 -2.48 3.41 -19.28
CA GLY A 85 -3.39 4.51 -18.95
C GLY A 85 -3.67 4.59 -17.45
N ASP A 86 -4.80 5.18 -17.08
CA ASP A 86 -5.29 5.12 -15.70
C ASP A 86 -5.64 3.69 -15.30
N ILE A 87 -5.46 3.38 -14.01
CA ILE A 87 -5.88 2.11 -13.41
C ILE A 87 -6.98 2.32 -12.39
N SER A 88 -7.80 1.30 -12.19
CA SER A 88 -8.86 1.25 -11.18
C SER A 88 -9.09 -0.18 -10.71
N GLU A 89 -10.01 -0.37 -9.76
CA GLU A 89 -10.41 -1.69 -9.24
C GLU A 89 -9.24 -2.55 -8.75
N VAL A 90 -8.26 -1.90 -8.10
CA VAL A 90 -7.05 -2.56 -7.59
C VAL A 90 -7.39 -3.67 -6.59
N LYS A 91 -6.99 -4.90 -6.90
CA LYS A 91 -7.23 -6.08 -6.07
C LYS A 91 -5.96 -6.89 -5.88
N LEU A 92 -5.57 -7.12 -4.63
CA LEU A 92 -4.51 -8.09 -4.32
C LEU A 92 -5.04 -9.51 -4.61
N VAL A 93 -4.43 -10.21 -5.56
CA VAL A 93 -4.88 -11.55 -6.00
C VAL A 93 -3.92 -12.67 -5.65
N LYS A 94 -2.64 -12.38 -5.40
CA LYS A 94 -1.66 -13.39 -5.00
C LYS A 94 -0.57 -12.80 -4.12
N VAL A 95 -0.23 -13.53 -3.06
CA VAL A 95 0.97 -13.35 -2.24
C VAL A 95 1.68 -14.69 -2.24
N SER A 96 2.96 -14.70 -2.59
CA SER A 96 3.79 -15.90 -2.59
C SER A 96 5.12 -15.58 -1.96
N GLU A 97 5.61 -16.51 -1.16
CA GLU A 97 6.92 -16.46 -0.55
C GLU A 97 7.70 -17.69 -0.99
N ALA A 98 8.98 -17.48 -1.28
CA ALA A 98 9.89 -18.58 -1.47
C ALA A 98 10.36 -19.10 -0.10
N SER A 99 10.07 -20.36 0.22
CA SER A 99 10.73 -21.03 1.33
C SER A 99 12.05 -21.63 0.84
N ASN A 100 13.16 -21.24 1.47
CA ASN A 100 14.48 -21.83 1.21
C ASN A 100 14.66 -23.21 1.88
N ALA A 101 13.60 -23.82 2.41
CA ALA A 101 13.63 -25.20 2.89
C ALA A 101 13.74 -26.15 1.67
N GLY A 102 14.93 -26.70 1.48
CA GLY A 102 15.34 -27.45 0.29
C GLY A 102 14.42 -28.59 -0.16
N ASN A 103 14.54 -28.89 -1.45
CA ASN A 103 13.94 -29.96 -2.27
C ASN A 103 12.66 -29.66 -3.09
N GLY A 104 12.22 -28.40 -3.20
CA GLY A 104 11.16 -27.98 -4.14
C GLY A 104 11.72 -27.54 -5.50
N SER A 105 10.99 -27.83 -6.59
CA SER A 105 11.38 -27.41 -7.96
C SER A 105 11.47 -25.88 -8.07
N ASP A 106 12.18 -25.39 -9.10
CA ASP A 106 12.45 -23.96 -9.33
C ASP A 106 11.20 -23.05 -9.41
N ALA A 107 9.99 -23.63 -9.48
CA ALA A 107 8.73 -22.92 -9.50
C ALA A 107 8.34 -22.23 -8.17
N ASP A 108 8.87 -22.68 -7.03
CA ASP A 108 8.53 -22.15 -5.69
C ASP A 108 9.59 -21.17 -5.14
N ARG A 109 10.52 -20.71 -5.98
CA ARG A 109 11.75 -20.03 -5.54
C ARG A 109 11.67 -18.50 -5.47
N PHE A 110 10.52 -17.89 -5.76
CA PHE A 110 10.43 -16.42 -5.81
C PHE A 110 9.27 -15.86 -4.99
N THR A 111 9.62 -14.97 -4.05
CA THR A 111 8.66 -14.09 -3.39
C THR A 111 8.01 -13.17 -4.42
N GLN A 112 6.67 -13.12 -4.45
CA GLN A 112 5.91 -12.37 -5.45
C GLN A 112 4.60 -11.85 -4.87
N ILE A 113 4.27 -10.60 -5.17
CA ILE A 113 2.99 -9.96 -4.88
C ILE A 113 2.30 -9.65 -6.21
N VAL A 114 1.04 -10.04 -6.38
CA VAL A 114 0.30 -9.79 -7.63
C VAL A 114 -0.98 -9.03 -7.36
N TYR A 115 -1.14 -7.92 -8.08
CA TYR A 115 -2.36 -7.13 -8.13
C TYR A 115 -3.04 -7.28 -9.48
N GLU A 116 -4.35 -7.48 -9.45
CA GLU A 116 -5.22 -7.33 -10.60
C GLU A 116 -5.76 -5.89 -10.61
N VAL A 117 -5.71 -5.25 -11.77
CA VAL A 117 -6.24 -3.88 -11.96
C VAL A 117 -7.03 -3.81 -13.26
N GLN A 118 -8.02 -2.93 -13.31
CA GLN A 118 -8.60 -2.47 -14.56
C GLN A 118 -7.73 -1.35 -15.13
N SER A 119 -7.40 -1.44 -16.40
CA SER A 119 -6.54 -0.53 -17.13
C SER A 119 -7.35 0.12 -18.25
N GLN A 120 -7.19 1.43 -18.40
CA GLN A 120 -7.87 2.22 -19.40
C GLN A 120 -7.44 1.85 -20.83
N ASN A 121 -6.14 1.60 -21.04
CA ASN A 121 -5.55 1.46 -22.37
C ASN A 121 -5.14 0.03 -22.72
N TYR A 122 -5.07 -0.89 -21.74
CA TYR A 122 -4.68 -2.27 -22.00
C TYR A 122 -5.78 -3.03 -22.75
N PRO A 123 -5.49 -3.78 -23.84
CA PRO A 123 -6.51 -4.40 -24.68
C PRO A 123 -7.48 -5.35 -23.96
N LEU A 124 -6.98 -6.08 -22.96
CA LEU A 124 -7.79 -7.00 -22.17
C LEU A 124 -8.52 -6.31 -21.00
N LYS A 125 -8.28 -5.00 -20.80
CA LYS A 125 -8.66 -4.17 -19.66
C LYS A 125 -8.12 -4.65 -18.31
N THR A 126 -8.23 -5.93 -18.01
CA THR A 126 -7.61 -6.52 -16.83
C THR A 126 -6.10 -6.69 -17.03
N LEU A 127 -5.30 -6.15 -16.11
CA LEU A 127 -3.84 -6.25 -16.09
C LEU A 127 -3.37 -6.82 -14.76
N LEU A 128 -2.36 -7.70 -14.80
CA LEU A 128 -1.75 -8.28 -13.60
C LEU A 128 -0.39 -7.64 -13.32
N LEU A 129 -0.34 -6.77 -12.32
CA LEU A 129 0.90 -6.15 -11.85
C LEU A 129 1.59 -7.10 -10.86
N LYS A 130 2.77 -7.59 -11.24
CA LYS A 130 3.59 -8.53 -10.46
C LYS A 130 4.80 -7.81 -9.89
N PHE A 131 4.86 -7.75 -8.57
CA PHE A 131 5.96 -7.18 -7.81
C PHE A 131 6.81 -8.27 -7.18
N PHE A 132 8.12 -8.06 -7.17
CA PHE A 132 9.08 -9.00 -6.59
C PHE A 132 10.20 -8.22 -5.88
N PRO A 133 10.77 -8.79 -4.80
CA PRO A 133 11.91 -8.18 -4.15
C PRO A 133 13.11 -8.21 -5.09
N VAL A 134 13.96 -7.20 -4.97
CA VAL A 134 15.31 -7.22 -5.54
C VAL A 134 16.32 -7.22 -4.41
N GLU A 135 17.60 -7.38 -4.70
CA GLU A 135 18.68 -7.40 -3.68
C GLU A 135 18.73 -6.16 -2.78
N SER A 136 18.18 -5.03 -3.23
CA SER A 136 17.98 -3.83 -2.40
C SER A 136 16.56 -3.80 -1.85
N ASP A 137 16.40 -3.91 -0.53
CA ASP A 137 15.10 -3.82 0.17
C ASP A 137 14.44 -2.42 0.09
N GLN A 138 14.97 -1.50 -0.71
CA GLN A 138 14.49 -0.11 -0.82
C GLN A 138 13.55 0.11 -2.02
N CYS A 139 13.47 -0.84 -2.95
CA CYS A 139 12.61 -0.75 -4.13
C CYS A 139 12.14 -2.16 -4.55
N VAL A 140 11.17 -2.24 -5.45
CA VAL A 140 10.65 -3.51 -6.00
C VAL A 140 10.80 -3.58 -7.51
N GLY A 141 10.96 -4.79 -8.03
CA GLY A 141 10.78 -5.06 -9.44
C GLY A 141 9.29 -5.07 -9.81
N LEU A 142 8.96 -4.70 -11.05
CA LEU A 142 7.60 -4.71 -11.58
C LEU A 142 7.58 -5.37 -12.97
N VAL A 143 6.65 -6.29 -13.18
CA VAL A 143 6.30 -6.90 -14.48
C VAL A 143 4.77 -6.87 -14.63
N TYR A 144 4.27 -6.68 -15.85
CA TYR A 144 2.84 -6.61 -16.16
C TYR A 144 2.50 -7.29 -17.49
#